data_AF-A0AAN0VUY8-F1
#
_entry.id   AF-A0AAN0VUY8-F1
#
_cell.length_a   1.000
_cell.length_b   1.000
_cell.length_c   1.000
_cell.angle_alpha   90.00
_cell.angle_beta   90.00
_cell.angle_gamma   90.00
#
_symmetry.space_group_name_H-M   'P 1'
#
loop_
_entity.id
_entity.type
_entity.pdbx_description
1 polymer ?
#
loop_
_entity_poly.entity_id
_entity_poly.type
_entity_poly.pdbx_seq_one_letter_code
_entity_poly.pdbx_strand_id
1 'polypeptide(L)'
;MSHIGKKETVLLNFIESLGVLEWRRYQSRIQDEWVNDHFEKVDRSKYPPYTSFRFKEENPEIVVLLEKAIKSYKGEVQWSMISQKKEYGPGVNRCILPKYIEELGKKMEAGTRAVNEYVSEYSPDFSPIAYDDLQSLTKHVRAVFKNAGYDV
;
A
#
# COMPACT_ATOMS: atom_id res chain seq x y z
N MET A 1 -6.68 -19.18 -14.73
CA MET A 1 -5.48 -18.88 -13.92
C MET A 1 -5.67 -17.54 -13.23
N SER A 2 -5.89 -17.55 -11.92
CA SER A 2 -6.38 -16.39 -11.17
C SER A 2 -5.36 -15.25 -11.15
N HIS A 3 -5.81 -14.05 -11.53
CA HIS A 3 -5.05 -12.79 -11.61
C HIS A 3 -4.66 -12.21 -10.23
N ILE A 4 -4.32 -13.06 -9.26
CA ILE A 4 -4.20 -12.69 -7.84
C ILE A 4 -3.13 -11.60 -7.62
N GLY A 5 -2.00 -11.62 -8.35
CA GLY A 5 -0.93 -10.63 -8.20
C GLY A 5 -1.18 -9.25 -8.84
N LYS A 6 -2.01 -9.15 -9.91
CA LYS A 6 -2.19 -7.86 -10.61
C LYS A 6 -2.94 -6.82 -9.77
N LYS A 7 -3.89 -7.25 -8.93
CA LYS A 7 -4.65 -6.34 -8.06
C LYS A 7 -3.80 -5.80 -6.91
N GLU A 8 -2.91 -6.64 -6.35
CA GLU A 8 -2.09 -6.31 -5.18
C GLU A 8 -1.01 -5.26 -5.50
N THR A 9 -0.46 -5.31 -6.71
CA THR A 9 0.65 -4.44 -7.12
C THR A 9 0.21 -3.26 -7.98
N VAL A 10 -1.08 -3.07 -8.25
CA VAL A 10 -1.54 -2.10 -9.28
C VAL A 10 -1.08 -0.67 -8.96
N LEU A 11 -1.16 -0.26 -7.70
CA LEU A 11 -0.70 1.05 -7.25
C LEU A 11 0.83 1.14 -7.26
N LEU A 12 1.50 0.10 -6.78
CA LEU A 12 2.97 0.04 -6.77
C LEU A 12 3.56 0.16 -8.19
N ASN A 13 2.99 -0.58 -9.15
CA ASN A 13 3.39 -0.53 -10.55
C ASN A 13 3.22 0.87 -11.15
N PHE A 14 2.17 1.60 -10.76
CA PHE A 14 2.02 3.00 -11.15
C PHE A 14 3.08 3.89 -10.49
N ILE A 15 3.34 3.72 -9.19
CA ILE A 15 4.38 4.49 -8.48
C ILE A 15 5.77 4.26 -9.10
N GLU A 16 6.07 3.05 -9.54
CA GLU A 16 7.31 2.71 -10.25
C GLU A 16 7.47 3.44 -11.58
N SER A 17 6.37 3.76 -12.27
CA SER A 17 6.43 4.59 -13.48
C SER A 17 6.74 6.06 -13.20
N LEU A 18 6.61 6.52 -11.95
CA LEU A 18 6.90 7.91 -11.56
C LEU A 18 8.37 8.14 -11.22
N GLY A 19 9.15 7.08 -11.02
CA GLY A 19 10.56 7.19 -10.67
C GLY A 19 11.18 5.87 -10.21
N VAL A 20 12.51 5.81 -10.23
CA VAL A 20 13.25 4.60 -9.82
C VAL A 20 13.08 4.37 -8.31
N LEU A 21 12.56 3.19 -7.95
CA LEU A 21 12.46 2.76 -6.56
C LEU A 21 13.74 2.06 -6.12
N GLU A 22 14.31 2.47 -4.99
CA GLU A 22 15.40 1.72 -4.35
C GLU A 22 14.87 0.64 -3.40
N TRP A 23 13.62 0.77 -2.97
CA TRP A 23 12.98 -0.19 -2.09
C TRP A 23 11.46 -0.17 -2.28
N ARG A 24 10.84 -1.35 -2.20
CA ARG A 24 9.40 -1.54 -2.35
C ARG A 24 8.91 -2.77 -1.59
N ARG A 25 7.68 -2.70 -1.09
CA ARG A 25 6.91 -3.81 -0.51
C ARG A 25 5.42 -3.59 -0.74
N TYR A 26 4.66 -4.67 -0.76
CA TYR A 26 3.20 -4.64 -0.85
C TYR A 26 2.64 -5.82 -0.04
N GLN A 27 1.36 -5.74 0.33
CA GLN A 27 0.69 -6.89 0.96
C GLN A 27 0.31 -7.91 -0.11
N SER A 28 1.05 -9.02 -0.17
CA SER A 28 0.61 -10.17 -0.95
C SER A 28 -0.39 -11.01 -0.17
N ARG A 29 -1.41 -11.53 -0.86
CA ARG A 29 -2.42 -12.40 -0.24
C ARG A 29 -1.95 -13.84 -0.12
N ILE A 30 -0.97 -14.27 -0.89
CA ILE A 30 -0.32 -15.59 -0.74
C ILE A 30 1.16 -15.33 -0.51
N GLN A 31 1.69 -15.76 0.63
CA GLN A 31 3.09 -15.56 0.97
C GLN A 31 3.75 -16.89 1.34
N ASP A 32 4.97 -17.10 0.85
CA ASP A 32 5.81 -18.20 1.33
C ASP A 32 6.38 -17.81 2.71
N GLU A 33 6.06 -18.59 3.72
CA GLU A 33 6.59 -18.45 5.08
C GLU A 33 7.45 -19.66 5.42
N TRP A 34 8.58 -19.43 6.10
CA TRP A 34 9.42 -20.52 6.59
C TRP A 34 8.80 -21.08 7.86
N VAL A 35 8.26 -22.29 7.78
CA VAL A 35 7.61 -23.00 8.89
C VAL A 35 8.41 -24.28 9.15
N ASN A 36 9.00 -24.36 10.34
CA ASN A 36 9.93 -25.42 10.76
C ASN A 36 11.14 -25.56 9.81
N ASP A 37 11.06 -26.44 8.82
CA ASP A 37 12.14 -26.85 7.92
C ASP A 37 11.82 -26.67 6.43
N HIS A 38 10.68 -26.03 6.09
CA HIS A 38 10.30 -25.80 4.70
C HIS A 38 9.49 -24.49 4.52
N PHE A 39 9.30 -24.11 3.25
CA PHE A 39 8.41 -23.00 2.90
C PHE A 39 6.97 -23.51 2.75
N GLU A 40 6.05 -22.88 3.46
CA GLU A 40 4.61 -23.08 3.33
C GLU A 40 3.96 -21.85 2.71
N LYS A 41 2.96 -22.07 1.85
CA LYS A 41 2.12 -21.00 1.31
C LYS A 41 1.03 -20.65 2.32
N VAL A 42 1.13 -19.46 2.89
CA VAL A 42 0.15 -18.95 3.85
C VAL A 42 -0.84 -18.02 3.14
N ASP A 43 -2.13 -18.26 3.38
CA ASP A 43 -3.20 -17.39 2.93
C ASP A 43 -3.35 -16.19 3.87
N ARG A 44 -3.06 -15.01 3.33
CA ARG A 44 -3.18 -13.68 3.93
C ARG A 44 -4.23 -12.84 3.20
N SER A 45 -5.19 -13.46 2.50
CA SER A 45 -6.27 -12.77 1.77
C SER A 45 -7.14 -11.89 2.66
N LYS A 46 -7.20 -12.19 3.96
CA LYS A 46 -7.89 -11.38 4.97
C LYS A 46 -7.06 -10.23 5.52
N TYR A 47 -5.79 -10.10 5.14
CA TYR A 47 -4.96 -8.98 5.57
C TYR A 47 -5.21 -7.76 4.66
N PRO A 48 -5.24 -6.55 5.23
CA PRO A 48 -5.55 -5.35 4.47
C PRO A 48 -4.40 -4.99 3.50
N PRO A 49 -4.71 -4.43 2.33
CA PRO A 49 -3.69 -4.00 1.38
C PRO A 49 -2.82 -2.87 1.93
N TYR A 50 -1.55 -2.86 1.54
CA TYR A 50 -0.67 -1.69 1.63
C TYR A 50 0.29 -1.66 0.45
N THR A 51 0.82 -0.48 0.16
CA THR A 51 1.91 -0.26 -0.80
C THR A 51 2.98 0.61 -0.15
N SER A 52 4.14 0.03 0.11
CA SER A 52 5.29 0.73 0.69
C SER A 52 6.40 0.88 -0.33
N PHE A 53 7.01 2.05 -0.40
CA PHE A 53 8.02 2.36 -1.40
C PHE A 53 9.00 3.41 -0.89
N ARG A 54 10.13 3.49 -1.59
CA ARG A 54 11.13 4.54 -1.43
C ARG A 54 11.78 4.81 -2.77
N PHE A 55 11.74 6.06 -3.21
CA PHE A 55 12.46 6.49 -4.39
C PHE A 55 13.97 6.51 -4.12
N LYS A 56 14.75 6.12 -5.13
CA LYS A 56 16.21 6.29 -5.12
C LYS A 56 16.57 7.78 -5.12
N GLU A 57 15.87 8.56 -5.95
CA GLU A 57 15.95 10.00 -6.01
C GLU A 57 14.53 10.56 -5.97
N GLU A 58 14.18 11.24 -4.87
CA GLU A 58 12.82 11.73 -4.64
C GLU A 58 12.59 13.06 -5.36
N ASN A 59 11.60 13.12 -6.24
CA ASN A 59 11.08 14.38 -6.79
C ASN A 59 9.99 14.92 -5.86
N PRO A 60 10.19 16.08 -5.20
CA PRO A 60 9.21 16.64 -4.27
C PRO A 60 7.85 16.95 -4.90
N GLU A 61 7.82 17.33 -6.18
CA GLU A 61 6.57 17.65 -6.89
C GLU A 61 5.70 16.41 -7.08
N ILE A 62 6.33 15.28 -7.45
CA ILE A 62 5.66 13.98 -7.57
C ILE A 62 5.09 13.56 -6.21
N VAL A 63 5.86 13.71 -5.13
CA VAL A 63 5.42 13.36 -3.78
C VAL A 63 4.23 14.21 -3.34
N VAL A 64 4.31 15.53 -3.51
CA VAL A 64 3.23 16.45 -3.14
C VAL A 64 1.97 16.15 -3.95
N LEU A 65 2.11 15.85 -5.25
CA LEU A 65 0.99 15.49 -6.09
C LEU A 65 0.38 14.14 -5.68
N LEU A 66 1.20 13.15 -5.35
CA LEU A 66 0.76 11.85 -4.86
C LEU A 66 -0.01 12.00 -3.53
N GLU A 67 0.50 12.77 -2.57
CA GLU A 67 -0.20 13.07 -1.31
C GLU A 67 -1.57 13.71 -1.54
N LYS A 68 -1.64 14.70 -2.45
CA LYS A 68 -2.90 15.35 -2.84
C LYS A 68 -3.85 14.37 -3.52
N ALA A 69 -3.35 13.50 -4.40
CA ALA A 69 -4.14 12.50 -5.10
C ALA A 69 -4.76 11.49 -4.11
N ILE A 70 -3.97 10.96 -3.18
CA ILE A 70 -4.45 10.05 -2.14
C ILE A 70 -5.47 10.74 -1.24
N LYS A 71 -5.18 11.95 -0.76
CA LYS A 71 -6.07 12.70 0.16
C LYS A 71 -7.40 13.12 -0.49
N SER A 72 -7.41 13.37 -1.79
CA SER A 72 -8.61 13.79 -2.53
C SER A 72 -9.52 12.64 -2.95
N TYR A 73 -9.02 11.39 -2.87
CA TYR A 73 -9.79 10.21 -3.25
C TYR A 73 -10.95 9.96 -2.28
N LYS A 74 -12.14 9.69 -2.83
CA LYS A 74 -13.39 9.44 -2.10
C LYS A 74 -14.01 8.12 -2.55
N GLY A 75 -13.28 7.03 -2.36
CA GLY A 75 -13.75 5.67 -2.67
C GLY A 75 -14.48 5.00 -1.52
N GLU A 76 -14.60 3.68 -1.62
CA GLU A 76 -15.24 2.83 -0.61
C GLU A 76 -14.51 2.88 0.74
N VAL A 77 -13.18 2.99 0.72
CA VAL A 77 -12.39 3.24 1.93
C VAL A 77 -11.56 4.52 1.79
N GLN A 78 -11.27 5.14 2.92
CA GLN A 78 -10.33 6.25 2.96
C GLN A 78 -8.89 5.72 2.96
N TRP A 79 -8.01 6.40 2.25
CA TRP A 79 -6.60 6.05 2.15
C TRP A 79 -5.71 7.14 2.75
N SER A 80 -4.59 6.72 3.33
CA SER A 80 -3.56 7.58 3.88
C SER A 80 -2.22 7.29 3.21
N MET A 81 -1.35 8.30 3.16
CA MET A 81 0.07 8.11 2.88
C MET A 81 0.89 8.53 4.09
N ILE A 82 1.51 7.57 4.76
CA ILE A 82 2.42 7.81 5.89
C ILE A 82 3.85 7.94 5.40
N SER A 83 4.63 8.77 6.11
CA SER A 83 6.02 9.05 5.78
C SER A 83 6.90 8.83 7.00
N GLN A 84 7.94 8.02 6.85
CA GLN A 84 8.89 7.71 7.92
C GLN A 84 10.31 7.85 7.38
N LYS A 85 11.11 8.74 7.97
CA LYS A 85 12.54 8.82 7.66
C LYS A 85 13.20 7.48 7.99
N LYS A 86 14.19 7.08 7.20
CA LYS A 86 15.00 5.91 7.57
C LYS A 86 15.61 6.14 8.95
N GLU A 87 15.66 5.05 9.71
CA GLU A 87 16.41 5.01 10.96
C GLU A 87 17.91 5.25 10.70
N TYR A 88 18.42 4.70 9.59
CA TYR A 88 19.82 4.84 9.16
C TYR A 88 19.96 5.31 7.70
N GLY A 89 20.68 6.41 7.51
CA GLY A 89 21.00 6.99 6.20
C GLY A 89 19.90 7.87 5.58
N PRO A 90 20.13 8.41 4.37
CA PRO A 90 19.17 9.29 3.70
C PRO A 90 18.00 8.50 3.08
N GLY A 91 16.85 9.15 2.97
CA GLY A 91 15.66 8.62 2.31
C GLY A 91 14.42 8.57 3.22
N VAL A 92 13.24 8.52 2.58
CA VAL A 92 11.94 8.49 3.25
C VAL A 92 11.17 7.26 2.81
N ASN A 93 10.83 6.39 3.76
CA ASN A 93 9.88 5.31 3.52
C ASN A 93 8.48 5.90 3.47
N ARG A 94 7.76 5.59 2.39
CA ARG A 94 6.36 5.96 2.24
C ARG A 94 5.53 4.69 2.25
N CYS A 95 4.36 4.74 2.88
CA CYS A 95 3.40 3.65 2.87
C CYS A 95 2.01 4.22 2.62
N ILE A 96 1.34 3.68 1.60
CA ILE A 96 -0.06 3.95 1.30
C ILE A 96 -0.87 2.76 1.80
N LEU A 97 -1.83 3.04 2.67
CA LEU A 97 -2.66 2.05 3.33
C LEU A 97 -4.04 2.65 3.64
N PRO A 98 -5.06 1.80 3.88
CA PRO A 98 -6.34 2.32 4.33
C PRO A 98 -6.19 3.06 5.65
N LYS A 99 -6.83 4.22 5.76
CA LYS A 99 -6.72 5.11 6.92
C LYS A 99 -7.18 4.45 8.22
N TYR A 100 -8.19 3.59 8.15
CA TYR A 100 -8.63 2.76 9.28
C TYR A 100 -7.48 1.92 9.87
N ILE A 101 -6.60 1.35 9.03
CA ILE A 101 -5.46 0.54 9.47
C ILE A 101 -4.40 1.41 10.16
N GLU A 102 -4.14 2.60 9.62
CA GLU A 102 -3.24 3.58 10.25
C GLU A 102 -3.75 3.98 11.64
N GLU A 103 -5.02 4.33 11.76
CA GLU A 103 -5.65 4.75 13.03
C GLU A 103 -5.71 3.61 14.05
N LEU A 104 -6.03 2.40 13.60
CA LEU A 104 -6.07 1.22 14.45
C LEU A 104 -4.67 0.89 14.99
N GLY A 105 -3.63 0.94 14.15
CA GLY A 105 -2.24 0.71 14.60
C GLY A 105 -1.81 1.71 15.66
N LYS A 106 -2.16 3.00 15.50
CA LYS A 106 -1.91 4.03 16.53
C LYS A 106 -2.67 3.75 17.82
N LYS A 107 -3.95 3.37 17.72
CA LYS A 107 -4.80 3.08 18.89
C LYS A 107 -4.32 1.87 19.68
N MET A 108 -3.83 0.84 18.98
CA MET A 108 -3.36 -0.39 19.61
C MET A 108 -1.91 -0.30 20.11
N GLU A 109 -1.17 0.76 19.74
CA GLU A 109 0.29 0.85 19.92
C GLU A 109 1.03 -0.41 19.43
N ALA A 110 0.51 -1.00 18.35
CA ALA A 110 0.89 -2.33 17.89
C ALA A 110 1.55 -2.31 16.51
N GLY A 111 2.41 -3.29 16.27
CA GLY A 111 3.02 -3.51 14.97
C GLY A 111 2.03 -4.02 13.92
N THR A 112 2.41 -3.93 12.65
CA THR A 112 1.58 -4.32 11.49
C THR A 112 1.00 -5.72 11.60
N ARG A 113 1.75 -6.69 12.15
CA ARG A 113 1.28 -8.07 12.30
C ARG A 113 0.04 -8.17 13.19
N ALA A 114 0.09 -7.58 14.37
CA ALA A 114 -1.02 -7.60 15.32
C ALA A 114 -2.26 -6.87 14.78
N VAL A 115 -2.05 -5.77 14.03
CA VAL A 115 -3.16 -5.05 13.36
C VAL A 115 -3.80 -5.93 12.28
N ASN A 116 -2.99 -6.62 11.46
CA ASN A 116 -3.49 -7.51 10.42
C ASN A 116 -4.25 -8.70 10.99
N GLU A 117 -3.73 -9.32 12.06
CA GLU A 117 -4.39 -10.41 12.78
C GLU A 117 -5.74 -9.93 13.35
N TYR A 118 -5.77 -8.76 13.99
CA TYR A 118 -7.00 -8.15 14.50
C TYR A 118 -8.03 -7.91 13.39
N VAL A 119 -7.65 -7.30 12.27
CA VAL A 119 -8.59 -7.02 11.17
C VAL A 119 -9.11 -8.32 10.55
N SER A 120 -8.26 -9.33 10.40
CA SER A 120 -8.66 -10.63 9.89
C SER A 120 -9.68 -11.35 10.80
N GLU A 121 -9.61 -11.13 12.11
CA GLU A 121 -10.49 -11.75 13.09
C GLU A 121 -11.79 -10.97 13.29
N TYR A 122 -11.69 -9.65 13.48
CA TYR A 122 -12.80 -8.79 13.90
C TYR A 122 -13.45 -8.01 12.75
N SER A 123 -12.83 -7.93 11.58
CA SER A 123 -13.36 -7.20 10.40
C SER A 123 -12.96 -7.87 9.08
N PRO A 124 -13.25 -9.18 8.89
CA PRO A 124 -12.74 -9.96 7.76
C PRO A 124 -13.19 -9.45 6.40
N ASP A 125 -14.34 -8.77 6.32
CA ASP A 125 -14.90 -8.24 5.07
C ASP A 125 -14.21 -6.94 4.62
N PHE A 126 -13.44 -6.29 5.51
CA PHE A 126 -12.74 -5.05 5.21
C PHE A 126 -11.69 -5.23 4.11
N SER A 127 -10.87 -6.28 4.22
CA SER A 127 -9.73 -6.49 3.33
C SER A 127 -10.13 -6.74 1.87
N PRO A 128 -11.14 -7.58 1.56
CA PRO A 128 -11.68 -7.69 0.20
C PRO A 128 -12.14 -6.36 -0.38
N ILE A 129 -12.89 -5.55 0.38
CA ILE A 129 -13.38 -4.23 -0.05
C ILE A 129 -12.20 -3.31 -0.36
N ALA A 130 -11.21 -3.25 0.54
CA ALA A 130 -10.03 -2.41 0.35
C ALA A 130 -9.19 -2.84 -0.87
N TYR A 131 -9.09 -4.13 -1.19
CA TYR A 131 -8.39 -4.60 -2.39
C TYR A 131 -9.11 -4.22 -3.69
N ASP A 132 -10.44 -4.24 -3.70
CA ASP A 132 -11.20 -3.79 -4.87
C ASP A 132 -11.09 -2.27 -5.02
N ASP A 133 -11.18 -1.53 -3.93
CA ASP A 133 -11.04 -0.08 -3.90
C ASP A 133 -9.62 0.39 -4.28
N LEU A 134 -8.57 -0.39 -4.01
CA LEU A 134 -7.19 -0.09 -4.43
C LEU A 134 -7.05 0.11 -5.95
N GLN A 135 -7.85 -0.61 -6.75
CA GLN A 135 -7.88 -0.42 -8.20
C GLN A 135 -8.49 0.93 -8.57
N SER A 136 -9.58 1.31 -7.90
CA SER A 136 -10.26 2.59 -8.08
C SER A 136 -9.39 3.76 -7.61
N LEU A 137 -8.69 3.61 -6.48
CA LEU A 137 -7.66 4.54 -6.02
C LEU A 137 -6.59 4.72 -7.10
N THR A 138 -6.07 3.64 -7.66
CA THR A 138 -4.99 3.72 -8.66
C THR A 138 -5.45 4.44 -9.93
N LYS A 139 -6.69 4.20 -10.37
CA LYS A 139 -7.28 4.95 -11.50
C LYS A 139 -7.38 6.44 -11.20
N HIS A 140 -7.85 6.79 -10.00
CA HIS A 140 -7.93 8.18 -9.54
C HIS A 140 -6.56 8.85 -9.52
N VAL A 141 -5.56 8.22 -8.88
CA VAL A 141 -4.20 8.77 -8.82
C VAL A 141 -3.64 8.97 -10.22
N ARG A 142 -3.79 7.98 -11.12
CA ARG A 142 -3.35 8.12 -12.52
C ARG A 142 -4.03 9.29 -13.22
N ALA A 143 -5.33 9.49 -13.03
CA ALA A 143 -6.06 10.61 -13.61
C ALA A 143 -5.55 11.97 -13.07
N VAL A 144 -5.25 12.06 -11.78
CA VAL A 144 -4.66 13.28 -11.18
C VAL A 144 -3.31 13.60 -11.81
N PHE A 145 -2.44 12.61 -12.01
CA PHE A 145 -1.15 12.80 -12.67
C PHE A 145 -1.28 13.21 -14.14
N LYS A 146 -2.18 12.56 -14.90
CA LYS A 146 -2.49 12.96 -16.29
C LYS A 146 -2.95 14.43 -16.37
N ASN A 147 -3.85 14.82 -15.49
CA ASN A 147 -4.37 16.20 -15.44
C ASN A 147 -3.30 17.22 -15.04
N ALA A 148 -2.25 16.79 -14.35
CA ALA A 148 -1.09 17.60 -14.01
C ALA A 148 -0.01 17.61 -15.12
N GLY A 149 -0.26 16.96 -16.27
CA GLY A 149 0.64 16.98 -17.43
C GLY A 149 1.69 15.86 -17.46
N TYR A 150 1.58 14.85 -16.60
CA TYR A 150 2.47 13.69 -16.62
C TYR A 150 2.02 12.66 -17.69
N ASP A 151 2.98 12.09 -18.41
CA ASP A 151 2.75 11.00 -19.37
C ASP A 151 2.74 9.63 -18.65
N VAL A 152 1.56 9.20 -18.19
CA VAL A 152 1.37 8.03 -17.30
C VAL A 152 0.15 7.17 -17.62
#